data_AF-A0A5B8NIW3-F1
#
_entry.id   AF-A0A5B8NIW3-F1
#
_cell.length_a   1.000
_cell.length_b   1.000
_cell.length_c   1.000
_cell.angle_alpha   90.00
_cell.angle_beta   90.00
_cell.angle_gamma   90.00
#
_symmetry.space_group_name_H-M   'P 1'
#
loop_
_entity.id
_entity.type
_entity.pdbx_description
1 polymer ?
#
loop_
_entity_poly.entity_id
_entity_poly.type
_entity_poly.pdbx_seq_one_letter_code
_entity_poly.pdbx_strand_id
1 'polypeptide(L)'
;MLRKRSILSLLMALVAIVLVSCGGGNENTAPPTYSSEQVEQIQQALPPVKQARQRLTQLEPLLQKEKWSDAYSLLHGPLGGLRREMSYVTRNLLPTDQEKAREYAKALFEDIEKIDAAVEAEVASRALQSYDRALNDFDQYLSLIPEPKPEENS
;
A
#
# COMPACT_ATOMS: atom_id res chain seq x y z
N MET A 1 21.51 29.26 -57.45
CA MET A 1 21.86 27.84 -57.20
C MET A 1 21.55 27.51 -55.73
N LEU A 2 20.31 27.11 -55.43
CA LEU A 2 19.92 26.75 -54.07
C LEU A 2 20.64 25.46 -53.64
N ARG A 3 21.30 25.51 -52.48
CA ARG A 3 22.07 24.44 -51.85
C ARG A 3 21.20 23.18 -51.64
N LYS A 4 21.21 22.27 -52.61
CA LYS A 4 20.56 20.95 -52.56
C LYS A 4 20.99 20.08 -51.37
N ARG A 5 22.10 20.41 -50.70
CA ARG A 5 22.62 19.72 -49.52
C ARG A 5 21.80 19.96 -48.24
N SER A 6 21.07 21.07 -48.14
CA SER A 6 20.36 21.44 -46.90
C SER A 6 18.97 20.80 -46.79
N ILE A 7 18.32 20.50 -47.91
CA ILE A 7 16.96 19.93 -47.94
C ILE A 7 17.01 18.42 -47.64
N LEU A 8 18.10 17.73 -48.02
CA LEU A 8 18.26 16.30 -47.78
C LEU A 8 18.47 15.97 -46.29
N SER A 9 19.20 16.81 -45.55
CA SER A 9 19.36 16.64 -44.09
C SER A 9 18.06 16.92 -43.32
N LEU A 10 17.23 17.86 -43.79
CA LEU A 10 15.96 18.17 -43.12
C LEU A 10 14.93 17.04 -43.29
N LEU A 11 14.90 16.39 -44.46
CA LEU A 11 14.04 15.23 -44.72
C LEU A 11 14.45 13.99 -43.92
N MET A 12 15.76 13.77 -43.68
CA MET A 12 16.23 12.64 -42.87
C MET A 12 15.90 12.80 -41.38
N ALA A 13 15.97 14.01 -40.84
CA ALA A 13 15.59 14.26 -39.45
C ALA A 13 14.07 14.05 -39.20
N LEU A 14 13.24 14.34 -40.20
CA LEU A 14 11.78 14.23 -40.08
C LEU A 14 11.28 12.77 -40.15
N VAL A 15 11.95 11.90 -40.91
CA VAL A 15 11.60 10.47 -41.03
C VAL A 15 11.97 9.68 -39.77
N ALA A 16 13.01 10.09 -39.04
CA ALA A 16 13.41 9.42 -37.79
C ALA A 16 12.40 9.62 -36.63
N ILE A 17 11.63 10.72 -36.64
CA ILE A 17 10.65 11.02 -35.59
C ILE A 17 9.34 10.22 -35.79
N VAL A 18 9.01 9.86 -37.03
CA VAL A 18 7.75 9.15 -37.35
C VAL A 18 7.86 7.63 -37.14
N LEU A 19 9.08 7.07 -37.10
CA LEU A 19 9.30 5.62 -37.00
C LEU A 19 9.35 5.08 -35.56
N VAL A 20 9.39 5.93 -34.53
CA VAL A 20 9.57 5.50 -33.13
C VAL A 20 8.27 5.26 -32.36
N SER A 21 7.09 5.63 -32.88
CA SER A 21 5.87 5.53 -32.07
C SER A 21 4.67 4.99 -32.84
N CYS A 22 4.74 3.68 -33.15
CA CYS A 22 3.57 2.81 -33.35
C CYS A 22 3.95 1.36 -32.98
N GLY A 23 4.71 1.19 -31.91
CA GLY A 23 4.91 -0.11 -31.25
C GLY A 23 3.85 -0.33 -30.18
N GLY A 24 2.57 -0.19 -30.53
CA GLY A 24 1.46 -0.62 -29.67
C GLY A 24 1.44 -2.14 -29.63
N GLY A 25 2.41 -2.71 -28.92
CA GLY A 25 2.46 -4.14 -28.65
C GLY A 25 1.24 -4.49 -27.80
N ASN A 26 0.18 -4.94 -28.46
CA ASN A 26 -0.83 -5.78 -27.83
C ASN A 26 -0.17 -7.13 -27.52
N GLU A 27 0.77 -7.13 -26.59
CA GLU A 27 1.26 -8.37 -26.02
C GLU A 27 0.21 -8.83 -25.03
N ASN A 28 -0.44 -9.93 -25.40
CA ASN A 28 -1.22 -10.77 -24.53
C ASN A 28 -0.25 -11.41 -23.51
N THR A 29 0.37 -10.56 -22.67
CA THR A 29 1.31 -10.96 -21.63
C THR A 29 0.56 -11.78 -20.60
N ALA A 30 1.17 -12.89 -20.17
CA ALA A 30 0.64 -13.68 -19.06
C ALA A 30 0.33 -12.75 -17.88
N PRO A 31 -0.75 -13.00 -17.10
CA PRO A 31 -1.11 -12.15 -15.98
C PRO A 31 0.12 -11.97 -15.07
N PRO A 32 0.37 -10.74 -14.60
CA PRO A 32 1.58 -10.46 -13.85
C PRO A 32 1.62 -11.34 -12.60
N THR A 33 2.77 -11.95 -12.35
CA THR A 33 3.04 -12.76 -11.15
C THR A 33 4.18 -12.14 -10.37
N TYR A 34 4.16 -12.30 -9.05
CA TYR A 34 5.25 -11.82 -8.19
C TYR A 34 6.59 -12.50 -8.52
N SER A 35 7.65 -11.72 -8.69
CA SER A 35 9.02 -12.24 -8.71
C SER A 35 9.49 -12.58 -7.28
N SER A 36 10.46 -13.49 -7.15
CA SER A 36 11.01 -13.84 -5.83
C SER A 36 11.61 -12.62 -5.11
N GLU A 37 12.28 -11.74 -5.86
CA GLU A 37 12.86 -10.49 -5.34
C GLU A 37 11.78 -9.53 -4.83
N GLN A 38 10.66 -9.40 -5.56
CA GLN A 38 9.52 -8.58 -5.12
C GLN A 38 8.90 -9.11 -3.83
N VAL A 39 8.73 -10.44 -3.73
CA VAL A 39 8.22 -11.05 -2.49
C VAL A 39 9.19 -10.79 -1.34
N GLU A 40 10.49 -10.93 -1.55
CA GLU A 40 11.49 -10.66 -0.53
C GLU A 40 11.42 -9.20 -0.03
N GLN A 41 11.34 -8.23 -0.95
CA GLN A 41 11.20 -6.80 -0.59
C GLN A 41 9.93 -6.53 0.24
N ILE A 42 8.80 -7.17 -0.13
CA ILE A 42 7.56 -7.08 0.64
C ILE A 42 7.76 -7.68 2.04
N GLN A 43 8.34 -8.87 2.13
CA GLN A 43 8.53 -9.59 3.38
C GLN A 43 9.50 -8.87 4.33
N GLN A 44 10.48 -8.12 3.82
CA GLN A 44 11.37 -7.30 4.65
C GLN A 44 10.62 -6.15 5.36
N ALA A 45 9.59 -5.57 4.74
CA ALA A 45 8.82 -4.46 5.29
C ALA A 45 7.55 -4.89 6.05
N LEU A 46 7.17 -6.17 5.97
CA LEU A 46 5.95 -6.70 6.58
C LEU A 46 5.97 -6.82 8.12
N PRO A 47 7.09 -7.12 8.81
CA PRO A 47 7.12 -7.28 10.26
C PRO A 47 6.55 -6.10 11.07
N PRO A 48 6.92 -4.83 10.82
CA PRO A 48 6.34 -3.71 11.57
C PRO A 48 4.83 -3.55 11.31
N VAL A 49 4.35 -3.90 10.11
CA VAL A 49 2.92 -3.88 9.77
C VAL A 49 2.15 -4.95 10.57
N LYS A 50 2.66 -6.19 10.60
CA LYS A 50 2.07 -7.27 11.41
C LYS A 50 2.10 -6.95 12.91
N GLN A 51 3.19 -6.37 13.39
CA GLN A 51 3.29 -5.94 14.79
C GLN A 51 2.28 -4.84 15.12
N ALA A 52 2.07 -3.88 14.24
CA ALA A 52 1.05 -2.85 14.42
C ALA A 52 -0.36 -3.45 14.47
N ARG A 53 -0.68 -4.41 13.59
CA ARG A 53 -1.95 -5.15 13.62
C ARG A 53 -2.20 -5.87 14.94
N GLN A 54 -1.16 -6.52 15.48
CA GLN A 54 -1.23 -7.20 16.77
C GLN A 54 -1.39 -6.19 17.92
N ARG A 55 -0.69 -5.06 17.88
CA ARG A 55 -0.83 -4.00 18.90
C ARG A 55 -2.19 -3.33 18.87
N LEU A 56 -2.79 -3.19 17.69
CA LEU A 56 -4.11 -2.59 17.55
C LEU A 56 -5.16 -3.34 18.39
N THR A 57 -5.04 -4.66 18.57
CA THR A 57 -5.97 -5.44 19.41
C THR A 57 -5.89 -5.09 20.90
N GLN A 58 -4.84 -4.39 21.34
CA GLN A 58 -4.75 -3.88 22.70
C GLN A 58 -5.68 -2.70 22.93
N LEU A 59 -6.20 -2.06 21.87
CA LEU A 59 -7.04 -0.88 21.97
C LEU A 59 -8.42 -1.20 22.54
N GLU A 60 -9.04 -2.31 22.14
CA GLU A 60 -10.37 -2.72 22.63
C GLU A 60 -10.49 -2.78 24.15
N PRO A 61 -9.64 -3.51 24.89
CA PRO A 61 -9.75 -3.53 26.35
C PRO A 61 -9.46 -2.17 26.99
N LEU A 62 -8.73 -1.27 26.34
CA LEU A 62 -8.52 0.10 26.82
C LEU A 62 -9.79 0.93 26.62
N LEU A 63 -10.44 0.83 25.45
CA LEU A 63 -11.70 1.51 25.14
C LEU A 63 -12.83 1.03 26.05
N GLN A 64 -12.96 -0.28 26.27
CA GLN A 64 -13.98 -0.87 27.16
C GLN A 64 -13.81 -0.46 28.62
N LYS A 65 -12.58 -0.20 29.05
CA LYS A 65 -12.24 0.21 30.42
C LYS A 65 -12.07 1.74 30.56
N GLU A 66 -12.40 2.49 29.52
CA GLU A 66 -12.29 3.96 29.47
C GLU A 66 -10.89 4.46 29.87
N LYS A 67 -9.85 3.71 29.45
CA LYS A 67 -8.45 4.05 29.68
C LYS A 67 -7.96 5.01 28.60
N TRP A 68 -8.51 6.22 28.57
CA TRP A 68 -8.29 7.21 27.51
C TRP A 68 -6.83 7.59 27.30
N SER A 69 -6.09 7.84 28.38
CA SER A 69 -4.65 8.18 28.30
C SER A 69 -3.83 7.05 27.69
N ASP A 70 -4.15 5.79 28.00
CA ASP A 70 -3.45 4.63 27.46
C ASP A 70 -3.84 4.39 25.99
N ALA A 71 -5.13 4.56 25.65
CA ALA A 71 -5.63 4.47 24.29
C ALA A 71 -5.00 5.53 23.37
N TYR A 72 -4.94 6.78 23.81
CA TYR A 72 -4.27 7.88 23.12
C TYR A 72 -2.77 7.58 22.92
N SER A 73 -2.10 7.12 23.98
CA SER A 73 -0.67 6.77 23.91
C SER A 73 -0.39 5.63 22.91
N LEU A 74 -1.30 4.66 22.81
CA LEU A 74 -1.20 3.56 21.85
C LEU A 74 -1.37 4.04 20.39
N LEU A 75 -2.32 4.95 20.14
CA LEU A 75 -2.59 5.49 18.80
C LEU A 75 -1.43 6.34 18.26
N HIS A 76 -0.82 7.17 19.11
CA HIS A 76 0.24 8.12 18.70
C HIS A 76 1.66 7.57 18.84
N GLY A 77 1.87 6.50 19.60
CA GLY A 77 3.19 5.90 19.79
C GLY A 77 3.44 4.71 18.83
N PRO A 78 3.14 3.47 19.24
CA PRO A 78 3.49 2.27 18.49
C PRO A 78 2.94 2.16 17.06
N LEU A 79 1.92 2.95 16.72
CA LEU A 79 1.27 2.95 15.40
C LEU A 79 1.73 4.13 14.50
N GLY A 80 2.51 5.09 15.02
CA GLY A 80 2.87 6.31 14.28
C GLY A 80 3.68 6.09 13.00
N GLY A 81 4.41 4.98 12.89
CA GLY A 81 5.14 4.59 11.68
C GLY A 81 4.31 3.83 10.63
N LEU A 82 3.11 3.36 10.98
CA LEU A 82 2.36 2.36 10.20
C LEU A 82 2.06 2.84 8.77
N ARG A 83 1.69 4.11 8.61
CA ARG A 83 1.35 4.69 7.29
C ARG A 83 2.51 4.60 6.31
N ARG A 84 3.74 4.81 6.79
CA ARG A 84 4.95 4.71 5.96
C ARG A 84 5.21 3.26 5.55
N GLU A 85 5.12 2.32 6.50
CA GLU A 85 5.40 0.91 6.25
C GLU A 85 4.37 0.30 5.30
N MET A 86 3.07 0.53 5.52
CA MET A 86 2.02 0.11 4.58
C MET A 86 2.20 0.75 3.20
N SER A 87 2.59 2.03 3.13
CA SER A 87 2.85 2.67 1.85
C SER A 87 4.01 2.00 1.09
N TYR A 88 5.05 1.57 1.79
CA TYR A 88 6.15 0.81 1.20
C TYR A 88 5.68 -0.56 0.70
N VAL A 89 4.97 -1.33 1.52
CA VAL A 89 4.42 -2.63 1.14
C VAL A 89 3.51 -2.50 -0.08
N THR A 90 2.56 -1.56 -0.05
CA THR A 90 1.61 -1.33 -1.15
C THR A 90 2.29 -1.00 -2.46
N ARG A 91 3.38 -0.21 -2.47
CA ARG A 91 4.10 0.13 -3.71
C ARG A 91 4.80 -1.06 -4.36
N ASN A 92 5.09 -2.11 -3.59
CA ASN A 92 5.73 -3.32 -4.09
C ASN A 92 4.75 -4.43 -4.49
N LEU A 93 3.43 -4.24 -4.26
CA LEU A 93 2.40 -5.17 -4.74
C LEU A 93 2.27 -5.12 -6.27
N LEU A 94 1.69 -6.17 -6.86
CA LEU A 94 1.30 -6.15 -8.27
C LEU A 94 0.32 -5.01 -8.55
N PRO A 95 0.38 -4.34 -9.71
CA PRO A 95 -0.49 -3.22 -10.02
C PRO A 95 -1.98 -3.47 -9.77
N THR A 96 -2.44 -4.71 -9.99
CA THR A 96 -3.81 -5.18 -9.76
C THR A 96 -4.20 -5.17 -8.27
N ASP A 97 -3.26 -5.42 -7.38
CA ASP A 97 -3.50 -5.49 -5.93
C ASP A 97 -3.25 -4.14 -5.24
N GLN A 98 -2.46 -3.26 -5.87
CA GLN A 98 -2.16 -1.93 -5.32
C GLN A 98 -3.42 -1.08 -5.11
N GLU A 99 -4.39 -1.15 -6.02
CA GLU A 99 -5.62 -0.34 -5.91
C GLU A 99 -6.41 -0.72 -4.66
N LYS A 100 -6.73 -2.01 -4.49
CA LYS A 100 -7.43 -2.53 -3.31
C LYS A 100 -6.63 -2.31 -2.03
N ALA A 101 -5.31 -2.51 -2.06
CA ALA A 101 -4.47 -2.26 -0.91
C ALA A 101 -4.47 -0.78 -0.49
N ARG A 102 -4.53 0.16 -1.43
CA ARG A 102 -4.70 1.59 -1.11
C ARG A 102 -6.06 1.89 -0.52
N GLU A 103 -7.11 1.24 -1.03
CA GLU A 103 -8.48 1.40 -0.50
C GLU A 103 -8.56 0.94 0.95
N TYR A 104 -8.11 -0.29 1.26
CA TYR A 104 -8.11 -0.79 2.64
C TYR A 104 -7.20 0.03 3.56
N ALA A 105 -6.02 0.44 3.09
CA ALA A 105 -5.15 1.31 3.88
C ALA A 105 -5.81 2.66 4.18
N LYS A 106 -6.49 3.26 3.19
CA LYS A 106 -7.22 4.51 3.39
C LYS A 106 -8.34 4.34 4.42
N ALA A 107 -9.18 3.32 4.27
CA ALA A 107 -10.30 3.05 5.18
C ALA A 107 -9.81 2.78 6.61
N LEU A 108 -8.75 1.99 6.77
CA LEU A 108 -8.06 1.77 8.05
C LEU A 108 -7.66 3.09 8.72
N PHE A 109 -6.98 4.00 8.00
CA PHE A 109 -6.52 5.25 8.60
C PHE A 109 -7.67 6.23 8.89
N GLU A 110 -8.70 6.27 8.05
CA GLU A 110 -9.92 7.04 8.34
C GLU A 110 -10.62 6.54 9.61
N ASP A 111 -10.63 5.23 9.85
CA ASP A 111 -11.20 4.69 11.07
C ASP A 111 -10.27 4.87 12.28
N ILE A 112 -8.95 4.82 12.12
CA ILE A 112 -8.00 5.21 13.19
C ILE A 112 -8.22 6.67 13.61
N GLU A 113 -8.39 7.59 12.65
CA GLU A 113 -8.70 9.01 12.93
C GLU A 113 -10.04 9.16 13.68
N LYS A 114 -11.06 8.39 13.33
CA LYS A 114 -12.34 8.38 14.07
C LYS A 114 -12.21 7.80 15.47
N ILE A 115 -11.36 6.80 15.66
CA ILE A 115 -11.09 6.24 17.00
C ILE A 115 -10.37 7.30 17.83
N ASP A 116 -9.35 7.97 17.29
CA ASP A 116 -8.61 9.05 17.96
C ASP A 116 -9.55 10.17 18.41
N ALA A 117 -10.39 10.68 17.51
CA ALA A 117 -11.39 11.69 17.84
C ALA A 117 -12.42 11.21 18.89
N ALA A 118 -12.75 9.91 18.90
CA ALA A 118 -13.65 9.34 19.91
C ALA A 118 -12.96 9.13 21.26
N VAL A 119 -11.65 8.85 21.28
CA VAL A 119 -10.82 8.79 22.48
C VAL A 119 -10.69 10.18 23.10
N GLU A 120 -10.42 11.22 22.29
CA GLU A 120 -10.39 12.62 22.74
C GLU A 120 -11.73 13.10 23.31
N ALA A 121 -12.83 12.64 22.71
CA ALA A 121 -14.19 12.95 23.18
C ALA A 121 -14.69 12.02 24.30
N GLU A 122 -13.89 11.03 24.71
CA GLU A 122 -14.24 10.01 25.72
C GLU A 122 -15.55 9.24 25.43
N VAL A 123 -15.82 8.95 24.15
CA VAL A 123 -17.04 8.25 23.71
C VAL A 123 -16.73 6.81 23.30
N ALA A 124 -16.77 5.89 24.27
CA ALA A 124 -16.40 4.47 24.08
C ALA A 124 -17.16 3.79 22.93
N SER A 125 -18.47 4.00 22.85
CA SER A 125 -19.31 3.37 21.81
C SER A 125 -18.92 3.78 20.39
N ARG A 126 -18.53 5.05 20.19
CA ARG A 126 -18.06 5.55 18.88
C ARG A 126 -16.67 5.02 18.54
N ALA A 127 -15.80 4.92 19.55
CA ALA A 127 -14.46 4.36 19.38
C ALA A 127 -14.54 2.87 18.98
N LEU A 128 -15.34 2.07 19.70
CA LEU A 128 -15.52 0.65 19.43
C LEU A 128 -16.11 0.38 18.04
N GLN A 129 -17.09 1.17 17.60
CA GLN A 129 -17.66 1.02 16.26
C GLN A 129 -16.62 1.22 15.14
N SER A 130 -15.69 2.15 15.33
CA SER A 130 -14.62 2.41 14.35
C SER A 130 -13.46 1.42 14.48
N TYR A 131 -13.20 0.93 15.70
CA TYR A 131 -12.22 -0.11 15.96
C TYR A 131 -12.51 -1.41 15.19
N ASP A 132 -13.75 -1.90 15.19
CA ASP A 132 -14.09 -3.15 14.48
C ASP A 132 -13.85 -3.04 12.97
N ARG A 133 -14.18 -1.88 12.39
CA ARG A 133 -13.93 -1.62 10.96
C ARG A 133 -12.44 -1.48 10.66
N ALA A 134 -11.69 -0.77 11.51
CA ALA A 134 -10.24 -0.67 11.39
C ALA A 134 -9.57 -2.05 11.42
N LEU A 135 -9.98 -2.96 12.32
CA LEU A 135 -9.46 -4.33 12.33
C LEU A 135 -9.77 -5.07 11.03
N ASN A 136 -11.01 -4.99 10.56
CA ASN A 136 -11.43 -5.63 9.32
C ASN A 136 -10.60 -5.12 8.12
N ASP A 137 -10.48 -3.81 7.94
CA ASP A 137 -9.74 -3.23 6.82
C ASP A 137 -8.25 -3.59 6.88
N PHE A 138 -7.69 -3.69 8.09
CA PHE A 138 -6.32 -4.14 8.27
C PHE A 138 -6.17 -5.63 7.88
N ASP A 139 -7.11 -6.50 8.26
CA ASP A 139 -7.09 -7.91 7.88
C ASP A 139 -7.27 -8.09 6.36
N GLN A 140 -8.17 -7.33 5.75
CA GLN A 140 -8.34 -7.31 4.30
C GLN A 140 -7.06 -6.84 3.59
N TYR A 141 -6.40 -5.80 4.11
CA TYR A 141 -5.10 -5.35 3.60
C TYR A 141 -4.04 -6.48 3.66
N LEU A 142 -3.93 -7.15 4.80
CA LEU A 142 -2.96 -8.23 5.01
C LEU A 142 -3.24 -9.45 4.12
N SER A 143 -4.51 -9.69 3.75
CA SER A 143 -4.89 -10.77 2.85
C SER A 143 -4.37 -10.61 1.41
N LEU A 144 -3.99 -9.37 1.01
CA LEU A 144 -3.42 -9.07 -0.30
C LEU A 144 -1.91 -9.31 -0.36
N ILE A 145 -1.28 -9.64 0.76
CA ILE A 145 0.18 -9.78 0.84
C ILE A 145 0.58 -11.18 0.37
N PRO A 146 1.47 -11.31 -0.64
CA PRO A 146 1.90 -12.61 -1.13
C PRO A 146 2.74 -13.35 -0.09
N GLU A 147 2.52 -14.65 0.02
CA GLU A 147 3.34 -15.53 0.86
C GLU A 147 4.68 -15.86 0.19
N PRO A 148 5.76 -16.03 0.96
CA PRO A 148 7.01 -16.59 0.43
C PRO A 148 6.75 -18.01 -0.10
N LYS A 149 7.41 -18.37 -1.21
CA LYS A 149 7.39 -19.76 -1.68
C LYS A 149 7.96 -20.66 -0.57
N PRO A 150 7.32 -21.82 -0.28
CA PRO A 150 7.92 -22.78 0.64
C PRO A 150 9.29 -23.19 0.10
N GLU A 151 10.31 -23.17 0.96
CA GLU A 151 11.63 -23.70 0.63
C GLU A 151 11.47 -25.19 0.30
N GLU A 152 11.61 -25.55 -0.98
CA GLU A 152 11.74 -26.95 -1.40
C GLU A 152 13.11 -27.42 -0.89
N ASN A 153 13.11 -27.98 0.32
CA ASN A 153 14.27 -28.68 0.87
C ASN A 153 14.60 -29.86 -0.07
N SER A 154 15.61 -29.67 -0.92
CA SER A 154 16.21 -30.70 -1.77
C SER A 154 17.24 -31.52 -1.01
#